data_AF-A0A4U0P3R4-F1
#
_entry.id   AF-A0A4U0P3R4-F1
#
_cell.length_a   1.000
_cell.length_b   1.000
_cell.length_c   1.000
_cell.angle_alpha   90.00
_cell.angle_beta   90.00
_cell.angle_gamma   90.00
#
_symmetry.space_group_name_H-M   'P 1'
#
loop_
_entity.id
_entity.type
_entity.pdbx_description
1 polymer ?
#
loop_
_entity_poly.entity_id
_entity_poly.type
_entity_poly.pdbx_seq_one_letter_code
_entity_poly.pdbx_strand_id
1 'polypeptide(L)'
;MSITLTDQDKLTLRTAAYGAVELMSAAGATSSPGKIATEGSIALYSATGLVGHVLAEKPKGAKLNHKSVASIADQVLPALTAAMGLLREQDPAEADNFRSTVIVALEAATRAHKGEPSPTLADMTRKITEALDAA
;
A
#
# COMPACT_ATOMS: atom_id res chain seq x y z
N MET A 1 16.12 14.76 -13.50
CA MET A 1 16.48 15.37 -12.20
C MET A 1 16.52 14.25 -11.17
N SER A 2 17.51 14.23 -10.29
CA SER A 2 17.67 13.16 -9.29
C SER A 2 16.75 13.45 -8.10
N ILE A 3 15.61 12.79 -8.04
CA ILE A 3 14.70 12.86 -6.89
C ILE A 3 15.44 12.30 -5.67
N THR A 4 15.54 13.08 -4.61
CA THR A 4 16.19 12.63 -3.36
C THR A 4 15.13 12.53 -2.28
N LEU A 5 14.48 11.36 -2.19
CA LEU A 5 13.57 11.05 -1.09
C LEU A 5 14.37 11.00 0.22
N THR A 6 13.92 11.75 1.22
CA THR A 6 14.46 11.66 2.57
C THR A 6 14.10 10.32 3.19
N ASP A 7 14.80 9.94 4.27
CA ASP A 7 14.45 8.70 4.99
C ASP A 7 13.02 8.72 5.53
N GLN A 8 12.49 9.90 5.85
CA GLN A 8 11.11 10.09 6.28
C GLN A 8 10.11 9.90 5.13
N ASP A 9 10.43 10.38 3.93
CA ASP A 9 9.59 10.17 2.75
C ASP A 9 9.55 8.68 2.40
N LYS A 10 10.72 8.03 2.40
CA LYS A 10 10.83 6.58 2.18
C LYS A 10 10.02 5.79 3.22
N LEU A 11 10.07 6.19 4.49
CA LEU A 11 9.27 5.58 5.54
C LEU A 11 7.76 5.78 5.31
N THR A 12 7.35 6.94 4.81
CA THR A 12 5.95 7.25 4.47
C THR A 12 5.47 6.34 3.33
N LEU A 13 6.24 6.26 2.24
CA LEU A 13 5.94 5.37 1.10
C LEU A 13 5.83 3.91 1.52
N ARG A 14 6.75 3.43 2.37
CA ARG A 14 6.70 2.05 2.89
C ARG A 14 5.50 1.81 3.79
N THR A 15 5.20 2.75 4.69
CA THR A 15 4.05 2.65 5.60
C THR A 15 2.75 2.62 4.81
N ALA A 16 2.64 3.45 3.77
CA ALA A 16 1.49 3.48 2.88
C ALA A 16 1.33 2.16 2.11
N ALA A 17 2.36 1.71 1.40
CA ALA A 17 2.27 0.52 0.52
C ALA A 17 2.11 -0.79 1.32
N TYR A 18 3.00 -1.07 2.27
CA TYR A 18 2.90 -2.28 3.09
C TYR A 18 1.71 -2.23 4.04
N GLY A 19 1.37 -1.04 4.54
CA GLY A 19 0.17 -0.84 5.36
C GLY A 19 -1.12 -1.09 4.61
N ALA A 20 -1.20 -0.78 3.31
CA ALA A 20 -2.36 -1.10 2.48
C ALA A 20 -2.57 -2.62 2.37
N VAL A 21 -1.48 -3.38 2.18
CA VAL A 21 -1.51 -4.86 2.15
C VAL A 21 -1.89 -5.43 3.51
N GLU A 22 -1.36 -4.89 4.61
CA GLU A 22 -1.73 -5.29 5.97
C GLU A 22 -3.20 -4.96 6.30
N LEU A 23 -3.70 -3.81 5.83
CA LEU A 23 -5.11 -3.43 5.98
C LEU A 23 -6.03 -4.43 5.26
N MET A 24 -5.66 -4.84 4.05
CA MET A 24 -6.36 -5.89 3.30
C MET A 24 -6.31 -7.24 4.03
N SER A 25 -5.14 -7.63 4.53
CA SER A 25 -4.97 -8.85 5.33
C SER A 25 -5.88 -8.86 6.56
N ALA A 26 -5.91 -7.75 7.31
CA ALA A 26 -6.75 -7.58 8.48
C ALA A 26 -8.25 -7.59 8.13
N ALA A 27 -8.65 -7.00 7.01
CA ALA A 27 -10.04 -7.01 6.53
C ALA A 27 -10.48 -8.38 5.98
N GLY A 28 -9.55 -9.17 5.45
CA GLY A 28 -9.74 -10.53 4.94
C GLY A 28 -9.47 -11.64 5.97
N ALA A 29 -9.42 -11.31 7.26
CA ALA A 29 -9.01 -12.21 8.34
C ALA A 29 -9.79 -13.55 8.39
N THR A 30 -11.00 -13.58 7.84
CA THR A 30 -11.87 -14.77 7.83
C THR A 30 -11.51 -15.80 6.77
N SER A 31 -10.65 -15.48 5.80
CA SER A 31 -10.54 -16.28 4.57
C SER A 31 -9.12 -16.68 4.16
N SER A 32 -8.08 -15.89 4.46
CA SER A 32 -6.65 -16.29 4.49
C SER A 32 -5.72 -15.06 4.63
N PRO A 33 -5.68 -14.38 5.79
CA PRO A 33 -4.87 -13.17 5.98
C PRO A 33 -3.39 -13.33 5.57
N GLY A 34 -2.75 -14.46 5.91
CA GLY A 34 -1.36 -14.72 5.54
C GLY A 34 -1.12 -14.80 4.02
N LYS A 35 -2.08 -15.30 3.23
CA LYS A 35 -1.96 -15.33 1.77
C LYS A 35 -2.12 -13.94 1.16
N ILE A 36 -3.09 -13.17 1.65
CA ILE A 36 -3.33 -11.78 1.23
C ILE A 36 -2.06 -10.95 1.44
N ALA A 37 -1.46 -11.05 2.63
CA ALA A 37 -0.20 -10.38 2.94
C ALA A 37 0.96 -10.83 2.04
N THR A 38 1.05 -12.13 1.75
CA THR A 38 2.14 -12.69 0.91
C THR A 38 2.02 -12.21 -0.54
N GLU A 39 0.87 -12.42 -1.18
CA GLU A 39 0.66 -12.07 -2.59
C GLU A 39 0.74 -10.56 -2.80
N GLY A 40 0.14 -9.77 -1.89
CA GLY A 40 0.23 -8.31 -1.93
C GLY A 40 1.68 -7.82 -1.78
N SER A 41 2.46 -8.41 -0.86
CA SER A 41 3.87 -8.03 -0.69
C SER A 41 4.72 -8.41 -1.90
N ILE A 42 4.50 -9.58 -2.50
CA ILE A 42 5.21 -10.00 -3.72
C ILE A 42 4.95 -9.01 -4.86
N ALA A 43 3.69 -8.57 -5.02
CA ALA A 43 3.35 -7.55 -6.00
C ALA A 43 4.07 -6.22 -5.74
N LEU A 44 4.21 -5.79 -4.48
CA LEU A 44 4.99 -4.59 -4.14
C LEU A 44 6.47 -4.72 -4.54
N TYR A 45 7.06 -5.92 -4.44
CA TYR A 45 8.44 -6.16 -4.89
C TYR A 45 8.62 -6.12 -6.42
N SER A 46 7.53 -6.18 -7.19
CA SER A 46 7.60 -6.04 -8.65
C SER A 46 7.72 -4.59 -9.11
N ALA A 47 7.58 -3.62 -8.19
CA ALA A 47 7.72 -2.21 -8.47
C ALA A 47 9.10 -1.86 -9.02
N THR A 48 9.13 -0.93 -9.98
CA THR A 48 10.35 -0.47 -10.64
C THR A 48 10.63 1.00 -10.31
N GLY A 49 11.74 1.55 -10.83
CA GLY A 49 12.06 2.96 -10.65
C GLY A 49 12.43 3.31 -9.20
N LEU A 50 12.25 4.59 -8.85
CA LEU A 50 12.55 5.09 -7.51
C LEU A 50 11.67 4.41 -6.46
N VAL A 51 10.37 4.29 -6.74
CA VAL A 51 9.42 3.58 -5.86
C VAL A 51 9.86 2.14 -5.61
N GLY A 52 10.27 1.42 -6.66
CA GLY A 52 10.80 0.06 -6.54
C GLY A 52 11.99 -0.05 -5.61
N HIS A 53 12.97 0.86 -5.72
CA HIS A 53 14.10 0.90 -4.80
C HIS A 53 13.69 1.18 -3.35
N VAL A 54 12.72 2.07 -3.14
CA VAL A 54 12.21 2.36 -1.79
C VAL A 54 11.49 1.15 -1.20
N LEU A 55 10.66 0.46 -1.99
CA LEU A 55 9.87 -0.69 -1.53
C LEU A 55 10.68 -1.97 -1.38
N ALA A 56 11.77 -2.13 -2.14
CA ALA A 56 12.68 -3.28 -2.05
C ALA A 56 13.47 -3.30 -0.73
N GLU A 57 13.68 -2.13 -0.11
CA GLU A 57 14.24 -2.08 1.23
C GLU A 57 13.23 -2.62 2.25
N LYS A 58 13.72 -3.50 3.13
CA LYS A 58 12.92 -4.15 4.18
C LYS A 58 12.16 -3.08 4.98
N PRO A 59 10.84 -3.24 5.25
CA PRO A 59 10.07 -2.28 6.03
C PRO A 59 10.49 -2.30 7.50
N LYS A 60 11.69 -1.78 7.79
CA LYS A 60 12.20 -1.55 9.14
C LYS A 60 11.71 -0.17 9.57
N GLY A 61 10.62 -0.13 10.35
CA GLY A 61 10.20 1.10 11.03
C GLY A 61 8.71 1.43 10.98
N ALA A 62 7.94 0.84 10.05
CA ALA A 62 6.49 1.01 10.03
C ALA A 62 5.87 0.18 11.17
N LYS A 63 5.85 0.73 12.39
CA LYS A 63 5.06 0.21 13.49
C LYS A 63 3.60 0.47 13.17
N LEU A 64 2.97 -0.46 12.46
CA LEU A 64 1.53 -0.42 12.26
C LEU A 64 0.85 -0.77 13.58
N ASN A 65 -0.14 0.03 13.96
CA ASN A 65 -0.93 -0.28 15.15
C ASN A 65 -1.92 -1.39 14.82
N HIS A 66 -1.54 -2.64 15.08
CA HIS A 66 -2.34 -3.84 14.77
C HIS A 66 -3.51 -4.11 15.74
N LYS A 67 -3.97 -3.10 16.50
CA LYS A 67 -5.06 -3.28 17.47
C LYS A 67 -6.41 -3.53 16.82
N SER A 68 -6.68 -2.92 15.65
CA SER A 68 -7.90 -3.13 14.87
C SER A 68 -7.71 -2.73 13.41
N VAL A 69 -8.62 -3.17 12.53
CA VAL A 69 -8.69 -2.71 11.14
C VAL A 69 -8.80 -1.18 11.07
N ALA A 70 -9.60 -0.58 11.97
CA ALA A 70 -9.74 0.87 12.05
C ALA A 70 -8.42 1.56 12.42
N SER A 71 -7.67 1.06 13.41
CA SER A 71 -6.39 1.69 13.77
C SER A 71 -5.32 1.56 12.68
N ILE A 72 -5.38 0.49 11.88
CA ILE A 72 -4.53 0.37 10.69
C ILE A 72 -4.98 1.39 9.63
N ALA A 73 -6.29 1.49 9.35
CA ALA A 73 -6.83 2.43 8.38
C ALA A 73 -6.51 3.90 8.72
N ASP A 74 -6.63 4.28 10.00
CA ASP A 74 -6.32 5.63 10.50
C ASP A 74 -4.86 6.03 10.29
N GLN A 75 -3.95 5.05 10.20
CA GLN A 75 -2.54 5.28 9.94
C GLN A 75 -2.21 5.23 8.44
N VAL A 76 -2.83 4.30 7.72
CA VAL A 76 -2.47 3.94 6.34
C VAL A 76 -3.13 4.86 5.31
N LEU A 77 -4.42 5.18 5.46
CA LEU A 77 -5.12 6.02 4.48
C LEU A 77 -4.50 7.43 4.39
N PRO A 78 -4.20 8.12 5.51
CA PRO A 78 -3.49 9.40 5.43
C PRO A 78 -2.06 9.26 4.88
N ALA A 79 -1.37 8.15 5.17
CA ALA A 79 -0.03 7.91 4.64
C ALA A 79 -0.02 7.71 3.12
N LEU A 80 -1.06 7.07 2.55
CA LEU A 80 -1.23 6.93 1.10
C LEU A 80 -1.41 8.29 0.42
N THR A 81 -2.28 9.14 0.96
CA THR A 81 -2.47 10.50 0.45
C THR A 81 -1.19 11.32 0.56
N ALA A 82 -0.48 11.24 1.70
CA ALA A 82 0.79 11.94 1.88
C ALA A 82 1.87 11.45 0.90
N ALA A 83 1.98 10.13 0.68
CA ALA A 83 2.93 9.57 -0.28
C ALA A 83 2.63 10.04 -1.71
N MET A 84 1.36 10.07 -2.11
CA MET A 84 0.96 10.57 -3.43
C MET A 84 1.23 12.07 -3.59
N GLY A 85 0.97 12.88 -2.56
CA GLY A 85 1.29 14.31 -2.56
C GLY A 85 2.79 14.56 -2.72
N LEU A 86 3.61 13.88 -1.90
CA LEU A 86 5.07 13.96 -1.97
C LEU A 86 5.61 13.57 -3.34
N LEU A 87 5.11 12.47 -3.91
CA LEU A 87 5.55 12.01 -5.23
C LEU A 87 5.09 12.95 -6.34
N ARG A 88 3.88 13.49 -6.31
CA ARG A 88 3.40 14.44 -7.34
C ARG A 88 4.20 15.73 -7.36
N GLU A 89 4.61 16.23 -6.19
CA GLU A 89 5.45 17.42 -6.09
C GLU A 89 6.87 17.20 -6.65
N GLN A 90 7.40 15.98 -6.51
CA GLN A 90 8.77 15.65 -6.91
C GLN A 90 8.85 15.14 -8.35
N ASP A 91 8.04 14.14 -8.69
CA ASP A 91 7.93 13.53 -10.02
C ASP A 91 6.55 12.85 -10.21
N PRO A 92 5.64 13.47 -10.98
CA PRO A 92 4.34 12.90 -11.30
C PRO A 92 4.40 11.48 -11.88
N ALA A 93 5.47 11.13 -12.62
CA ALA A 93 5.60 9.79 -13.18
C ALA A 93 5.86 8.73 -12.09
N GLU A 94 6.60 9.08 -11.03
CA GLU A 94 6.79 8.19 -9.88
C GLU A 94 5.52 8.12 -9.00
N ALA A 95 4.69 9.17 -8.97
CA ALA A 95 3.36 9.10 -8.35
C ALA A 95 2.45 8.10 -9.07
N ASP A 96 2.43 8.12 -10.40
CA ASP A 96 1.67 7.16 -11.21
C ASP A 96 2.20 5.73 -11.03
N ASN A 97 3.52 5.56 -11.00
CA ASN A 97 4.19 4.29 -10.72
C ASN A 97 3.80 3.73 -9.34
N PHE A 98 3.81 4.58 -8.30
CA PHE A 98 3.39 4.21 -6.95
C PHE A 98 1.91 3.80 -6.91
N ARG A 99 1.02 4.61 -7.50
CA ARG A 99 -0.41 4.31 -7.58
C ARG A 99 -0.66 2.97 -8.27
N SER A 100 -0.06 2.77 -9.44
CA SER A 100 -0.18 1.53 -10.21
C SER A 100 0.33 0.33 -9.40
N THR A 101 1.47 0.48 -8.72
CA THR A 101 2.04 -0.57 -7.87
C THR A 101 1.10 -0.98 -6.73
N VAL A 102 0.52 -0.01 -6.03
CA VAL A 102 -0.41 -0.28 -4.92
C VAL A 102 -1.68 -0.95 -5.43
N ILE A 103 -2.22 -0.51 -6.59
CA ILE A 103 -3.38 -1.15 -7.22
C ILE A 103 -3.09 -2.61 -7.59
N VAL A 104 -1.94 -2.90 -8.21
CA VAL A 104 -1.54 -4.27 -8.54
C VAL A 104 -1.41 -5.13 -7.28
N ALA A 105 -0.88 -4.57 -6.19
CA ALA A 105 -0.80 -5.27 -4.91
C ALA A 105 -2.17 -5.57 -4.29
N LEU A 106 -3.12 -4.62 -4.40
CA LEU A 106 -4.52 -4.83 -3.97
C LEU A 106 -5.19 -5.93 -4.79
N GLU A 107 -4.99 -5.96 -6.11
CA GLU A 107 -5.54 -7.01 -6.96
C GLU A 107 -4.95 -8.39 -6.64
N ALA A 108 -3.64 -8.47 -6.42
CA ALA A 108 -2.97 -9.70 -6.01
C ALA A 108 -3.49 -10.21 -4.66
N ALA A 109 -3.60 -9.30 -3.69
CA ALA A 109 -4.16 -9.53 -2.37
C ALA A 109 -5.62 -10.03 -2.44
N THR A 110 -6.42 -9.48 -3.36
CA THR A 110 -7.82 -9.88 -3.55
C THR A 110 -7.95 -11.22 -4.27
N ARG A 111 -7.09 -11.51 -5.26
CA ARG A 111 -7.02 -12.80 -5.96
C ARG A 111 -6.60 -13.96 -5.07
N ALA A 112 -6.02 -13.69 -3.89
CA ALA A 112 -5.76 -14.73 -2.90
C ALA A 112 -7.03 -15.43 -2.40
N HIS A 113 -8.22 -14.85 -2.64
CA HIS A 113 -9.51 -15.49 -2.38
C HIS A 113 -9.94 -16.39 -3.54
N LYS A 114 -10.35 -17.62 -3.22
CA LYS A 114 -11.06 -18.47 -4.19
C LYS A 114 -12.52 -18.01 -4.28
N GLY A 115 -12.81 -17.16 -5.27
CA GLY A 115 -14.16 -16.65 -5.54
C GLY A 115 -14.18 -15.14 -5.75
N GLU A 116 -15.38 -14.58 -5.77
CA GLU A 116 -15.58 -13.14 -5.88
C GLU A 116 -15.02 -12.43 -4.61
N PRO A 117 -14.40 -11.24 -4.75
CA PRO A 117 -13.91 -10.48 -3.60
C PRO A 117 -14.99 -10.32 -2.54
N SER A 118 -14.68 -10.58 -1.26
CA SER A 118 -15.67 -10.33 -0.21
C SER A 118 -16.08 -8.85 -0.22
N PRO A 119 -17.35 -8.52 0.10
CA PRO A 119 -17.79 -7.12 0.15
C PRO A 119 -16.90 -6.23 1.04
N THR A 120 -16.32 -6.79 2.11
CA THR A 120 -15.35 -6.11 2.97
C THR A 120 -14.03 -5.76 2.27
N LEU A 121 -13.50 -6.65 1.44
CA LEU A 121 -12.27 -6.38 0.67
C LEU A 121 -12.51 -5.43 -0.48
N ALA A 122 -13.67 -5.52 -1.13
CA ALA A 122 -14.09 -4.55 -2.13
C ALA A 122 -14.20 -3.14 -1.53
N ASP A 123 -14.81 -3.01 -0.34
CA ASP A 123 -14.90 -1.73 0.37
C ASP A 123 -13.52 -1.18 0.78
N MET A 124 -12.60 -2.04 1.27
CA MET A 124 -11.24 -1.62 1.59
C MET A 124 -10.45 -1.19 0.35
N THR A 125 -10.55 -1.94 -0.74
CA THR A 125 -9.91 -1.58 -2.01
C THR A 125 -10.37 -0.21 -2.49
N ARG A 126 -11.69 0.06 -2.39
CA ARG A 126 -12.27 1.37 -2.71
C ARG A 126 -11.68 2.47 -1.83
N LYS A 127 -11.64 2.30 -0.50
CA LYS A 127 -11.08 3.29 0.44
C LYS A 127 -9.60 3.59 0.18
N ILE A 128 -8.81 2.56 -0.13
CA ILE A 128 -7.39 2.73 -0.44
C ILE A 128 -7.22 3.48 -1.77
N THR A 129 -8.04 3.17 -2.78
CA THR A 129 -8.03 3.88 -4.07
C THR A 129 -8.44 5.34 -3.91
N GLU A 130 -9.48 5.62 -3.13
CA GLU A 130 -9.90 6.99 -2.80
C GLU A 130 -8.78 7.77 -2.10
N ALA A 131 -8.03 7.14 -1.19
CA ALA A 131 -6.90 7.78 -0.52
C ALA A 131 -5.73 8.10 -1.48
N LEU A 132 -5.49 7.24 -2.48
CA LEU A 132 -4.49 7.49 -3.53
C LEU A 132 -4.90 8.65 -4.45
N ASP A 133 -6.20 8.78 -4.72
CA ASP A 133 -6.75 9.79 -5.64
C ASP A 133 -7.04 11.14 -4.97
N ALA A 134 -6.97 11.21 -3.63
CA ALA A 134 -7.27 12.42 -2.85
C ALA A 134 -6.14 13.48 -2.83
N ALA A 135 -4.93 13.12 -3.25
CA ALA A 135 -3.81 14.04 -3.44
C ALA A 135 -3.82 14.63 -4.85
#